data_AF-E2BJZ3-F1
#
_entry.id   AF-E2BJZ3-F1
#
_cell.length_a   1.000
_cell.length_b   1.000
_cell.length_c   1.000
_cell.angle_alpha   90.00
_cell.angle_beta   90.00
_cell.angle_gamma   90.00
#
_symmetry.space_group_name_H-M   'P 1'
#
loop_
_entity.id
_entity.type
_entity.pdbx_description
1 polymer ?
#
loop_
_entity_poly.entity_id
_entity_poly.type
_entity_poly.pdbx_seq_one_letter_code
_entity_poly.pdbx_strand_id
1 'polypeptide(L)' 'MSIFVPTRRNLREALPFRFHLKKSSAESLRLLSQAYGDYAPPISTCEYWFSRFKSEDF' A
#
# COMPACT_ATOMS: atom_id res chain seq x y z
N MET A 1 22.86 10.47 -4.59
CA MET A 1 21.56 9.75 -4.58
C MET A 1 20.51 10.71 -4.06
N SER A 2 19.47 11.03 -4.83
CA SER A 2 18.35 11.81 -4.31
C SER A 2 17.49 10.93 -3.41
N ILE A 3 16.98 11.51 -2.33
CA ILE A 3 16.07 10.82 -1.43
C ILE A 3 14.71 10.79 -2.14
N PHE A 4 14.28 9.60 -2.56
CA PHE A 4 12.95 9.46 -3.16
C PHE A 4 11.89 9.65 -2.08
N VAL A 5 11.08 10.69 -2.21
CA VAL A 5 9.94 10.96 -1.33
C VAL A 5 8.66 10.50 -2.05
N PRO A 6 7.96 9.48 -1.54
CA PRO A 6 6.76 8.97 -2.20
C PRO A 6 5.64 10.00 -2.17
N THR A 7 5.00 10.24 -3.32
CA THR A 7 3.74 10.99 -3.34
C THR A 7 2.56 10.09 -2.98
N ARG A 8 1.43 10.68 -2.58
CA ARG A 8 0.17 9.95 -2.35
C ARG A 8 -0.25 9.07 -3.54
N ARG A 9 0.06 9.51 -4.77
CA ARG A 9 -0.21 8.74 -5.99
C ARG A 9 0.68 7.51 -6.07
N ASN A 10 1.98 7.64 -5.79
CA ASN A 10 2.91 6.51 -5.80
C ASN A 10 2.49 5.43 -4.77
N LEU A 11 2.05 5.85 -3.59
CA LEU A 11 1.57 4.93 -2.56
C LEU A 11 0.28 4.20 -2.98
N ARG A 12 -0.64 4.91 -3.64
CA ARG A 12 -1.88 4.31 -4.18
C ARG A 12 -1.58 3.30 -5.29
N GLU A 13 -0.67 3.61 -6.21
CA GLU A 13 -0.29 2.71 -7.31
C GLU A 13 0.51 1.49 -6.83
N ALA A 14 1.20 1.57 -5.68
CA ALA A 14 1.91 0.44 -5.09
C ALA A 14 1.00 -0.57 -4.36
N LEU A 15 -0.20 -0.14 -3.92
CA LEU A 15 -1.14 -0.99 -3.19
C LEU A 15 -1.68 -2.18 -4.01
N PRO A 16 -2.14 -2.01 -5.27
CA PRO A 16 -2.58 -3.11 -6.12
C PRO A 16 -1.48 -4.15 -6.37
N PHE A 17 -0.25 -3.69 -6.61
CA PHE A 17 0.90 -4.58 -6.80
C PHE A 17 1.11 -5.48 -5.57
N ARG A 18 1.01 -4.95 -4.36
CA ARG A 18 1.10 -5.76 -3.13
C ARG A 18 -0.09 -6.70 -2.92
N PHE A 19 -1.29 -6.28 -3.32
CA PHE A 19 -2.48 -7.13 -3.28
C PHE A 19 -2.35 -8.36 -4.19
N HIS A 20 -1.88 -8.16 -5.43
CA HIS A 20 -1.65 -9.25 -6.38
C HIS A 20 -0.55 -10.24 -5.96
N LEU A 21 0.37 -9.81 -5.07
CA LEU A 21 1.37 -10.71 -4.47
C LEU A 21 0.77 -11.67 -3.43
N LYS A 22 -0.56 -11.77 -3.29
CA LYS A 22 -1.30 -12.60 -2.31
C LYS A 22 -0.89 -12.37 -0.84
N LYS A 23 -0.26 -11.23 -0.56
CA LYS A 23 0.12 -10.81 0.79
C LYS A 23 -1.14 -10.39 1.54
N SER A 24 -1.22 -10.68 2.85
CA SER A 24 -2.30 -10.13 3.68
C SER A 24 -2.21 -8.60 3.78
N SER A 25 -3.31 -7.93 4.18
CA SER A 25 -3.31 -6.48 4.42
C SER A 25 -2.25 -6.08 5.45
N ALA A 26 -2.12 -6.85 6.54
CA ALA A 26 -1.14 -6.63 7.59
C ALA A 26 0.31 -6.77 7.09
N GLU A 27 0.62 -7.78 6.28
CA GLU A 27 1.94 -7.92 5.68
C GLU A 27 2.25 -6.80 4.68
N SER A 28 1.26 -6.38 3.91
CA SER A 28 1.41 -5.31 2.93
C SER A 28 1.67 -3.97 3.63
N LEU A 29 0.94 -3.69 4.70
CA LEU A 29 1.19 -2.52 5.56
C LEU A 29 2.60 -2.57 6.14
N ARG A 30 3.01 -3.71 6.74
CA ARG A 30 4.36 -3.86 7.31
C ARG A 30 5.46 -3.57 6.28
N LEU A 31 5.31 -4.07 5.06
CA LEU A 31 6.28 -3.83 4.00
C LEU A 31 6.24 -2.40 3.47
N LEU A 32 5.07 -1.74 3.46
CA LEU A 32 4.95 -0.31 3.11
C LEU A 32 5.59 0.56 4.19
N SER A 33 5.37 0.27 5.47
CA SER A 33 6.04 0.93 6.61
C SER A 33 7.55 0.71 6.58
N GLN A 34 8.02 -0.47 6.21
CA GLN A 34 9.46 -0.71 6.08
C GLN A 34 10.08 0.05 4.90
N ALA A 35 9.36 0.17 3.78
CA ALA A 35 9.87 0.83 2.57
C ALA A 35 9.79 2.37 2.64
N TYR A 36 8.74 2.89 3.29
CA TYR A 36 8.38 4.31 3.24
C TYR A 36 8.41 4.99 4.61
N GLY A 37 8.62 4.27 5.71
CA GLY A 37 8.69 4.85 7.06
C GLY A 37 7.45 5.67 7.38
N ASP A 38 7.65 6.93 7.79
CA ASP A 38 6.60 7.89 8.13
C ASP A 38 5.70 8.27 6.93
N TYR A 39 6.15 7.98 5.70
CA TYR A 39 5.35 8.20 4.49
C TYR A 39 4.43 7.02 4.18
N ALA A 40 4.41 5.98 5.00
CA ALA A 40 3.52 4.85 4.79
C ALA A 40 2.04 5.27 4.95
N PRO A 41 1.14 4.74 4.11
CA PRO A 41 -0.28 5.03 4.24
C PRO A 41 -0.82 4.44 5.55
N PRO A 42 -1.81 5.09 6.19
CA PRO A 42 -2.43 4.57 7.39
C PRO A 42 -3.13 3.23 7.12
N ILE A 43 -3.25 2.40 8.15
CA ILE A 43 -3.86 1.06 8.07
C ILE A 43 -5.26 1.09 7.47
N SER A 44 -6.07 2.09 7.81
CA SER A 44 -7.43 2.28 7.28
C SER A 44 -7.47 2.47 5.77
N THR A 45 -6.46 3.13 5.19
CA THR A 45 -6.32 3.26 3.73
C THR A 45 -5.97 1.91 3.12
N CYS A 46 -5.06 1.15 3.73
CA CYS A 46 -4.71 -0.19 3.25
C CYS A 46 -5.94 -1.13 3.29
N GLU A 47 -6.69 -1.14 4.38
CA GLU A 47 -7.90 -1.97 4.53
C GLU A 47 -8.99 -1.61 3.53
N TYR A 48 -9.25 -0.31 3.33
CA TYR A 48 -10.22 0.17 2.35
C TYR A 48 -9.90 -0.34 0.94
N TRP A 49 -8.64 -0.17 0.50
CA TRP A 49 -8.22 -0.61 -0.84
C TRP A 49 -8.17 -2.14 -0.95
N PHE A 50 -7.72 -2.85 0.09
CA PHE A 50 -7.78 -4.31 0.12
C PHE A 50 -9.21 -4.86 0.05
N SER A 51 -10.18 -4.17 0.63
CA SER A 51 -11.59 -4.52 0.53
C SER A 51 -12.12 -4.30 -0.90
N ARG A 52 -11.83 -3.14 -1.51
CA ARG A 52 -12.19 -2.81 -2.89
C ARG A 52 -11.59 -3.81 -3.90
N PHE A 53 -10.33 -4.20 -3.72
CA PHE A 53 -9.69 -5.19 -4.57
C PHE A 53 -10.29 -6.59 -4.42
N LYS A 54 -10.73 -6.95 -3.21
CA LYS A 54 -11.45 -8.22 -2.99
C LYS A 54 -12.85 -8.24 -3.58
N SER A 55 -13.52 -7.09 -3.71
CA SER A 55 -14.84 -7.01 -4.31
C SER A 55 -14.83 -6.90 -5.84
N GLU A 56 -13.64 -6.95 -6.49
CA GLU A 56 -13.45 -6.69 -7.92
C GLU A 56 -14.03 -5.34 -8.40
N ASP A 57 -14.36 -4.45 -7.46
CA ASP A 57 -14.94 -3.12 -7.68
C ASP A 57 -13.80 -2.10 -7.71
N PHE A 58 -13.09 -2.08 -8.84
CA PHE A 58 -11.89 -1.28 -9.02
C PHE A 58 -12.20 0.11 -9.56
#